data_AF-A0A450YEP6-F1
#
_entry.id   AF-A0A450YEP6-F1
#
_cell.length_a   1.000
_cell.length_b   1.000
_cell.length_c   1.000
_cell.angle_alpha   90.00
_cell.angle_beta   90.00
_cell.angle_gamma   90.00
#
_symmetry.space_group_name_H-M   'P 1'
#
loop_
_entity.id
_entity.type
_entity.pdbx_description
1 polymer ?
#
loop_
_entity_poly.entity_id
_entity_poly.type
_entity_poly.pdbx_seq_one_letter_code
_entity_poly.pdbx_strand_id
1 'polypeptide(L)'
;MVSLVKTDSNLAAALGHGYIVTPDIVIIRQPVTENEVNNHEKLIEPDEPIARLTQFRAANQSESPACAFLHASISRKWTIRSDRSQNTRTEALNLIRNRKGPLPHIVAVTADPLPMRIASLALGTGDLDCVYHVALPELRAACAGIDRGEDQLEMLDTMIQGGRLRDISDLPFDLAV
;
A
#
# COMPACT_ATOMS: atom_id res chain seq x y z
N MET A 1 -22.07 -9.08 -2.73
CA MET A 1 -22.06 -8.38 -1.42
C MET A 1 -22.45 -6.90 -1.59
N VAL A 2 -21.74 -6.11 -2.41
CA VAL A 2 -22.10 -4.71 -2.69
C VAL A 2 -23.52 -4.54 -3.24
N SER A 3 -23.99 -5.45 -4.10
CA SER A 3 -25.37 -5.47 -4.60
C SER A 3 -26.42 -5.73 -3.51
N LEU A 4 -26.09 -6.58 -2.52
CA LEU A 4 -26.96 -6.93 -1.40
C LEU A 4 -27.02 -5.83 -0.34
N VAL A 5 -25.89 -5.16 -0.09
CA VAL A 5 -25.80 -3.98 0.80
C VAL A 5 -26.62 -2.80 0.26
N LYS A 6 -26.76 -2.68 -1.06
CA LYS A 6 -27.63 -1.65 -1.67
C LYS A 6 -29.12 -1.91 -1.45
N THR A 7 -29.53 -3.15 -1.21
CA THR A 7 -30.95 -3.55 -1.11
C THR A 7 -31.43 -3.78 0.31
N ASP A 8 -30.53 -3.91 1.29
CA ASP A 8 -30.85 -4.19 2.69
C ASP A 8 -30.28 -3.09 3.61
N SER A 9 -31.18 -2.36 4.28
CA SER A 9 -30.85 -1.23 5.15
C SER A 9 -30.11 -1.62 6.42
N ASN A 10 -30.34 -2.82 6.95
CA ASN A 10 -29.63 -3.33 8.14
C ASN A 10 -28.20 -3.71 7.79
N LEU A 11 -28.01 -4.35 6.62
CA LEU A 11 -26.67 -4.63 6.08
C LEU A 11 -25.90 -3.35 5.76
N ALA A 12 -26.57 -2.33 5.20
CA ALA A 12 -25.97 -1.02 4.95
C ALA A 12 -25.55 -0.31 6.23
N ALA A 13 -26.36 -0.39 7.29
CA ALA A 13 -26.03 0.19 8.60
C ALA A 13 -24.83 -0.52 9.26
N ALA A 14 -24.72 -1.85 9.12
CA ALA A 14 -23.68 -2.64 9.77
C ALA A 14 -22.34 -2.66 9.02
N LEU A 15 -22.37 -2.73 7.68
CA LEU A 15 -21.16 -2.83 6.84
C LEU A 15 -20.71 -1.48 6.27
N GLY A 16 -21.51 -0.43 6.48
CA GLY A 16 -21.36 0.87 5.83
C GLY A 16 -21.70 0.81 4.34
N HIS A 17 -21.76 1.97 3.69
CA HIS A 17 -21.95 2.07 2.23
C HIS A 17 -20.68 1.68 1.45
N GLY A 18 -20.06 0.53 1.74
CA GLY A 18 -18.97 -0.05 0.93
C GLY A 18 -17.95 0.96 0.41
N TYR A 19 -17.64 2.01 1.20
CA TYR A 19 -16.87 3.15 0.74
C TYR A 19 -15.41 2.72 0.75
N ILE A 20 -15.02 2.02 -0.31
CA ILE A 20 -13.63 1.73 -0.60
C ILE A 20 -13.05 3.06 -1.07
N VAL A 21 -12.36 3.75 -0.15
CA VAL A 21 -11.46 4.84 -0.52
C VAL A 21 -10.50 4.25 -1.54
N THR A 22 -10.59 4.74 -2.78
CA THR A 22 -9.78 4.19 -3.87
C THR A 22 -8.36 4.73 -3.74
N PRO A 23 -7.34 3.85 -3.76
CA PRO A 23 -5.95 4.27 -3.73
C PRO A 23 -5.60 5.18 -4.91
N ASP A 24 -4.66 6.11 -4.70
CA ASP A 24 -4.20 7.01 -5.77
C ASP A 24 -3.44 6.24 -6.87
N ILE A 25 -2.61 5.28 -6.47
CA ILE A 25 -1.86 4.39 -7.36
C ILE A 25 -1.93 2.97 -6.79
N VAL A 26 -2.13 1.98 -7.68
CA VAL A 26 -2.04 0.57 -7.34
C VAL A 26 -0.99 -0.12 -8.19
N ILE A 27 -0.31 -1.10 -7.61
CA ILE A 27 0.51 -2.06 -8.34
C ILE A 27 -0.20 -3.39 -8.25
N ILE A 28 -0.36 -4.05 -9.40
CA ILE A 28 -1.03 -5.33 -9.49
C ILE A 28 -0.10 -6.37 -10.09
N ARG A 29 -0.29 -7.62 -9.65
CA ARG A 29 0.39 -8.79 -10.20
C ARG A 29 -0.66 -9.71 -10.83
N GLN A 30 -0.46 -10.07 -12.09
CA GLN A 30 -1.34 -11.01 -12.76
C GLN A 30 -1.10 -12.44 -12.25
N PRO A 31 -2.15 -13.29 -12.18
CA PRO A 31 -1.94 -14.72 -11.97
C PRO A 31 -1.17 -15.31 -13.15
N VAL A 32 -0.45 -16.40 -12.88
CA VAL A 32 0.37 -17.07 -13.88
C VAL A 32 -0.42 -18.15 -14.61
N THR A 33 -0.14 -18.30 -15.90
CA THR A 33 -0.63 -19.37 -16.75
C THR A 33 0.15 -20.65 -16.51
N GLU A 34 -0.41 -21.79 -16.90
CA GLU A 34 0.29 -23.08 -16.79
C GLU A 34 1.55 -23.13 -17.65
N ASN A 35 1.55 -22.45 -18.80
CA ASN A 35 2.72 -22.32 -19.66
C ASN A 35 3.86 -21.57 -18.95
N GLU A 36 3.56 -20.51 -18.20
CA GLU A 36 4.57 -19.78 -17.43
C GLU A 36 5.12 -20.62 -16.27
N VAL A 37 4.27 -21.36 -15.57
CA VAL A 37 4.70 -22.27 -14.50
C VAL A 37 5.59 -23.38 -15.05
N ASN A 38 5.20 -23.96 -16.18
CA ASN A 38 5.90 -25.08 -16.81
C ASN A 38 7.01 -24.67 -17.79
N ASN A 39 7.43 -23.39 -17.79
CA ASN A 39 8.32 -22.84 -18.81
C ASN A 39 9.71 -23.49 -18.84
N HIS A 40 10.22 -23.93 -17.68
CA HIS A 40 11.54 -24.55 -17.55
C HIS A 40 11.47 -26.06 -17.33
N GLU A 41 10.53 -26.51 -16.49
CA GLU A 41 10.30 -27.91 -16.16
C GLU A 41 8.80 -28.12 -16.04
N LYS A 42 8.33 -29.32 -16.41
CA LYS A 42 6.92 -29.66 -16.30
C LYS A 42 6.59 -29.99 -14.85
N LEU A 43 6.10 -29.00 -14.11
CA LEU A 43 5.82 -29.09 -12.67
C LEU A 43 4.37 -29.44 -12.38
N ILE A 44 3.44 -29.06 -13.26
CA ILE A 44 2.00 -29.26 -13.07
C ILE A 44 1.38 -29.84 -14.34
N GLU A 45 0.68 -30.97 -14.19
CA GLU A 45 -0.17 -31.56 -15.22
C GLU A 45 -1.65 -31.17 -15.02
N PRO A 46 -2.45 -31.02 -16.09
CA PRO A 46 -3.86 -30.65 -15.99
C PRO A 46 -4.68 -31.60 -15.09
N ASP A 47 -4.42 -32.91 -15.19
CA ASP A 47 -5.20 -33.94 -14.51
C ASP A 47 -4.72 -34.22 -13.09
N GLU A 48 -3.62 -33.60 -12.65
CA GLU A 48 -3.03 -33.88 -11.35
C GLU A 48 -3.66 -32.99 -10.25
N PRO A 49 -3.97 -33.54 -9.05
CA PRO A 49 -4.64 -32.80 -7.97
C PRO A 49 -3.71 -31.85 -7.20
N ILE A 50 -2.67 -31.31 -7.83
CA ILE A 50 -1.70 -30.42 -7.19
C ILE A 50 -2.12 -28.96 -7.34
N ALA A 51 -2.01 -28.18 -6.25
CA ALA A 51 -2.19 -26.72 -6.24
C ALA A 51 -3.47 -26.23 -6.94
N ARG A 52 -4.60 -26.92 -6.79
CA ARG A 52 -5.89 -26.55 -7.44
C ARG A 52 -6.67 -25.44 -6.72
N LEU A 53 -6.26 -25.08 -5.52
CA LEU A 53 -6.93 -24.06 -4.70
C LEU A 53 -6.21 -22.71 -4.71
N THR A 54 -4.97 -22.66 -5.17
CA THR A 54 -4.23 -21.39 -5.20
C THR A 54 -4.79 -20.48 -6.28
N GLN A 55 -5.10 -19.23 -5.91
CA GLN A 55 -5.51 -18.21 -6.88
C GLN A 55 -4.33 -17.80 -7.78
N PHE A 56 -3.09 -18.16 -7.43
CA PHE A 56 -1.90 -17.79 -8.19
C PHE A 56 -1.93 -18.34 -9.62
N ARG A 57 -2.54 -19.52 -9.82
CA ARG A 57 -2.76 -20.12 -11.14
C ARG A 57 -4.02 -19.52 -11.75
N ALA A 58 -3.90 -18.94 -12.94
CA ALA A 58 -5.04 -18.38 -13.67
C ALA A 58 -6.15 -19.43 -13.92
N ALA A 59 -5.76 -20.70 -14.15
CA ALA A 59 -6.71 -21.81 -14.36
C ALA A 59 -7.63 -22.11 -13.16
N ASN A 60 -7.25 -21.71 -11.94
CA ASN A 60 -8.05 -21.93 -10.74
C ASN A 60 -9.05 -20.80 -10.48
N GLN A 61 -9.07 -19.75 -11.32
CA GLN A 61 -9.96 -18.62 -11.16
C GLN A 61 -11.16 -18.76 -12.09
N SER A 62 -12.36 -18.53 -11.56
CA SER A 62 -13.61 -18.61 -12.33
C SER A 62 -13.97 -17.30 -13.05
N GLU A 63 -13.29 -16.20 -12.73
CA GLU A 63 -13.56 -14.87 -13.25
C GLU A 63 -12.82 -14.65 -14.58
N SER A 64 -13.46 -13.95 -15.53
CA SER A 64 -12.84 -13.57 -16.81
C SER A 64 -12.99 -12.06 -17.04
N PRO A 65 -11.87 -11.30 -17.12
CA PRO A 65 -10.49 -11.76 -16.97
C PRO A 65 -10.18 -12.25 -15.55
N ALA A 66 -9.12 -13.05 -15.42
CA ALA A 66 -8.62 -13.50 -14.13
C ALA A 66 -8.31 -12.29 -13.23
N CYS A 67 -8.71 -12.37 -11.97
CA CYS A 67 -8.50 -11.33 -10.97
C CYS A 67 -7.01 -11.24 -10.60
N ALA A 68 -6.46 -10.03 -10.76
CA ALA A 68 -5.09 -9.72 -10.39
C ALA A 68 -4.95 -9.59 -8.86
N PHE A 69 -3.75 -9.86 -8.36
CA PHE A 69 -3.39 -9.59 -6.97
C PHE A 69 -3.05 -8.12 -6.81
N LEU A 70 -3.64 -7.47 -5.79
CA LEU A 70 -3.17 -6.18 -5.35
C LEU A 70 -1.80 -6.37 -4.67
N HIS A 71 -0.75 -5.87 -5.30
CA HIS A 71 0.62 -5.95 -4.79
C HIS A 71 0.93 -4.75 -3.90
N ALA A 72 0.50 -3.55 -4.32
CA ALA A 72 0.70 -2.33 -3.54
C ALA A 72 -0.43 -1.33 -3.71
N SER A 73 -0.66 -0.57 -2.64
CA SER A 73 -1.51 0.61 -2.55
C SER A 73 -0.63 1.79 -2.16
N ILE A 74 -0.53 2.79 -3.03
CA ILE A 74 0.35 3.93 -2.86
C ILE A 74 -0.51 5.19 -2.79
N SER A 75 -0.64 5.79 -1.60
CA SER A 75 -1.31 7.08 -1.44
C SER A 75 -0.35 8.22 -1.79
N ARG A 76 -0.79 9.17 -2.61
CA ARG A 76 -0.04 10.38 -2.94
C ARG A 76 -0.53 11.56 -2.10
N LYS A 77 0.42 12.30 -1.50
CA LYS A 77 0.13 13.55 -0.77
C LYS A 77 1.12 14.63 -1.16
N TRP A 78 0.74 15.52 -2.07
CA TRP A 78 1.60 16.64 -2.47
C TRP A 78 1.99 17.52 -1.28
N THR A 79 1.00 17.89 -0.46
CA THR A 79 1.21 18.51 0.87
C THR A 79 0.27 17.83 1.86
N ILE A 80 0.68 17.72 3.11
CA ILE A 80 -0.09 17.13 4.20
C ILE A 80 -0.75 18.25 5.01
N ARG A 81 -2.02 18.05 5.33
CA ARG A 81 -2.74 18.80 6.36
C ARG A 81 -3.27 17.79 7.37
N SER A 82 -3.44 18.20 8.62
CA SER A 82 -3.81 17.29 9.72
C SER A 82 -5.14 16.56 9.49
N ASP A 83 -6.07 17.14 8.73
CA ASP A 83 -7.33 16.52 8.32
C ASP A 83 -7.14 15.46 7.23
N ARG A 84 -6.20 15.67 6.30
CA ARG A 84 -6.00 14.81 5.12
C ARG A 84 -5.14 13.59 5.36
N SER A 85 -4.41 13.52 6.49
CA SER A 85 -3.67 12.32 6.88
C SER A 85 -4.60 11.19 7.35
N GLN A 86 -5.81 11.51 7.81
CA GLN A 86 -6.80 10.51 8.24
C GLN A 86 -7.39 9.70 7.08
N ASN A 87 -7.47 10.28 5.87
CA ASN A 87 -7.95 9.56 4.70
C ASN A 87 -7.02 8.39 4.34
N THR A 88 -5.70 8.63 4.37
CA THR A 88 -4.71 7.58 4.12
C THR A 88 -4.77 6.46 5.16
N ARG A 89 -4.97 6.80 6.45
CA ARG A 89 -5.17 5.78 7.49
C ARG A 89 -6.45 4.97 7.29
N THR A 90 -7.53 5.63 6.87
CA THR A 90 -8.82 4.96 6.63
C THR A 90 -8.73 4.02 5.42
N GLU A 91 -8.06 4.44 4.34
CA GLU A 91 -7.74 3.59 3.19
C GLU A 91 -6.94 2.35 3.61
N ALA A 92 -5.86 2.55 4.36
CA ALA A 92 -5.03 1.49 4.88
C ALA A 92 -5.81 0.49 5.73
N LEU A 93 -6.56 0.99 6.71
CA LEU A 93 -7.38 0.15 7.61
C LEU A 93 -8.44 -0.65 6.85
N ASN A 94 -9.01 -0.09 5.78
CA ASN A 94 -9.96 -0.82 4.95
C ASN A 94 -9.29 -2.00 4.22
N LEU A 95 -8.09 -1.81 3.66
CA LEU A 95 -7.32 -2.89 3.04
C LEU A 95 -6.94 -3.96 4.06
N ILE A 96 -6.44 -3.54 5.23
CA ILE A 96 -6.06 -4.46 6.31
C ILE A 96 -7.26 -5.29 6.75
N ARG A 97 -8.41 -4.67 7.01
CA ARG A 97 -9.58 -5.37 7.59
C ARG A 97 -10.32 -6.26 6.60
N ASN A 98 -10.33 -5.92 5.31
CA ASN A 98 -11.14 -6.62 4.31
C ASN A 98 -10.34 -7.59 3.41
N ARG A 99 -9.02 -7.70 3.59
CA ARG A 99 -8.20 -8.59 2.75
C ARG A 99 -8.59 -10.06 2.91
N LYS A 100 -8.44 -10.81 1.82
CA LYS A 100 -8.46 -12.27 1.79
C LYS A 100 -7.19 -12.75 1.12
N GLY A 101 -6.14 -12.94 1.91
CA GLY A 101 -4.79 -13.25 1.43
C GLY A 101 -3.73 -12.38 2.10
N PRO A 102 -2.52 -12.32 1.52
CA PRO A 102 -1.45 -11.44 1.97
C PRO A 102 -1.89 -9.97 1.99
N LEU A 103 -1.29 -9.19 2.88
CA LEU A 103 -1.47 -7.74 2.88
C LEU A 103 -0.66 -7.17 1.70
N PRO A 104 -1.23 -6.29 0.84
CA PRO A 104 -0.44 -5.54 -0.13
C PRO A 104 0.50 -4.59 0.61
N HIS A 105 1.53 -4.07 -0.07
CA HIS A 105 2.26 -2.93 0.44
C HIS A 105 1.33 -1.73 0.60
N ILE A 106 1.30 -1.10 1.76
CA ILE A 106 0.49 0.11 2.01
C ILE A 106 1.44 1.24 2.37
N VAL A 107 1.65 2.14 1.41
CA VAL A 107 2.67 3.19 1.52
C VAL A 107 2.10 4.55 1.14
N ALA A 108 2.81 5.60 1.56
CA ALA A 108 2.50 6.95 1.13
C ALA A 108 3.70 7.66 0.53
N VAL A 109 3.49 8.43 -0.53
CA VAL A 109 4.50 9.29 -1.17
C VAL A 109 4.13 10.75 -0.93
N THR A 110 5.08 11.57 -0.47
CA THR A 110 4.84 12.98 -0.18
C THR A 110 5.95 13.92 -0.62
N ALA A 111 5.56 15.17 -0.88
CA ALA A 111 6.46 16.29 -1.15
C ALA A 111 6.28 17.42 -0.11
N ASP A 112 5.71 17.10 1.07
CA ASP A 112 5.50 18.11 2.11
C ASP A 112 6.85 18.55 2.69
N PRO A 113 7.17 19.86 2.70
CA PRO A 113 8.48 20.34 3.14
C PRO A 113 8.62 20.43 4.66
N LEU A 114 7.56 20.17 5.44
CA LEU A 114 7.59 20.34 6.90
C LEU A 114 7.67 18.97 7.60
N PRO A 115 8.79 18.67 8.30
CA PRO A 115 8.95 17.39 9.01
C PRO A 115 7.81 17.04 9.95
N MET A 116 7.26 18.02 10.67
CA MET A 116 6.11 17.82 11.56
C MET A 116 4.86 17.31 10.83
N ARG A 117 4.65 17.73 9.58
CA ARG A 117 3.52 17.27 8.78
C ARG A 117 3.76 15.88 8.21
N ILE A 118 4.99 15.59 7.79
CA ILE A 118 5.40 14.23 7.42
C ILE A 118 5.21 13.27 8.61
N ALA A 119 5.65 13.68 9.79
CA ALA A 119 5.53 12.93 11.04
C ALA A 119 4.08 12.59 11.38
N SER A 120 3.12 13.45 11.06
CA SER A 120 1.69 13.17 11.27
C SER A 120 1.18 11.93 10.50
N LEU A 121 1.92 11.49 9.48
CA LEU A 121 1.65 10.30 8.67
C LEU A 121 2.63 9.16 8.97
N ALA A 122 3.92 9.47 9.08
CA ALA A 122 4.99 8.48 9.27
C ALA A 122 5.04 7.91 10.71
N LEU A 123 4.77 8.75 11.72
CA LEU A 123 4.73 8.32 13.11
C LEU A 123 3.40 7.64 13.42
N GLY A 124 3.50 6.50 14.11
CA GLY A 124 2.40 5.57 14.34
C GLY A 124 2.72 4.20 13.77
N THR A 125 2.08 3.17 14.31
CA THR A 125 2.33 1.77 13.97
C THR A 125 1.06 1.11 13.45
N GLY A 126 1.19 0.35 12.36
CA GLY A 126 0.16 -0.61 11.92
C GLY A 126 -0.67 -0.23 10.68
N ASP A 127 -0.75 1.05 10.32
CA ASP A 127 -1.54 1.48 9.15
C ASP A 127 -0.69 1.51 7.87
N LEU A 128 0.48 2.18 7.93
CA LEU A 128 1.39 2.33 6.80
C LEU A 128 2.68 1.56 7.03
N ASP A 129 3.17 0.93 5.98
CA ASP A 129 4.47 0.25 5.97
C ASP A 129 5.60 1.30 6.07
N CYS A 130 5.55 2.31 5.19
CA CYS A 130 6.53 3.40 5.17
C CYS A 130 5.97 4.66 4.45
N VAL A 131 6.56 5.82 4.74
CA VAL A 131 6.36 7.06 3.99
C VAL A 131 7.62 7.35 3.18
N TYR A 132 7.45 7.74 1.92
CA TYR A 132 8.53 8.08 1.01
C TYR A 132 8.47 9.56 0.67
N HIS A 133 9.57 10.27 0.85
CA HIS A 133 9.68 11.68 0.47
C HIS A 133 10.36 11.81 -0.89
N VAL A 134 9.85 12.69 -1.76
CA VAL A 134 10.31 12.83 -3.15
C VAL A 134 11.72 13.44 -3.32
N ALA A 135 12.25 14.02 -2.25
CA ALA A 135 13.54 14.71 -2.21
C ALA A 135 14.10 14.68 -0.77
N LEU A 136 14.21 13.47 -0.20
CA LEU A 136 14.59 13.32 1.22
C LEU A 136 16.01 13.85 1.51
N PRO A 137 17.04 13.58 0.68
CA PRO A 137 18.38 14.14 0.87
C PRO A 137 18.37 15.67 0.89
N GLU A 138 17.64 16.29 -0.03
CA GLU A 138 17.53 17.75 -0.15
C GLU A 138 16.80 18.34 1.05
N LEU A 139 15.70 17.72 1.49
CA LEU A 139 14.97 18.17 2.68
C LEU A 139 15.85 18.11 3.93
N ARG A 140 16.60 17.02 4.11
CA ARG A 140 17.53 16.86 5.23
C ARG A 140 18.64 17.91 5.19
N ALA A 141 19.22 18.16 4.02
CA ALA A 141 20.22 19.20 3.84
C ALA A 141 19.67 20.61 4.13
N ALA A 142 18.42 20.89 3.71
CA ALA A 142 17.75 22.15 4.00
C ALA A 142 17.53 22.35 5.50
N CYS A 143 17.05 21.34 6.22
CA CYS A 143 16.89 21.42 7.69
C CYS A 143 18.22 21.65 8.41
N ALA A 144 19.31 21.04 7.92
CA ALA A 144 20.65 21.23 8.49
C ALA A 144 21.25 22.63 8.21
N GLY A 145 20.81 23.31 7.15
CA GLY A 145 21.34 24.61 6.72
C GLY A 145 20.60 25.84 7.26
N ILE A 146 19.46 25.65 7.95
CA ILE A 146 18.64 26.74 8.48
C ILE A 146 19.00 27.03 9.95
N ASP A 147 19.07 28.31 10.32
CA ASP A 147 19.26 28.72 11.70
C ASP A 147 18.09 28.22 12.57
N ARG A 148 18.39 27.53 13.67
CA ARG A 148 17.43 26.82 14.55
C ARG A 148 16.61 25.71 13.86
N GLY A 149 17.18 25.07 12.83
CA GLY A 149 16.61 23.89 12.16
C GLY A 149 16.80 22.55 12.90
N GLU A 150 17.49 22.55 14.04
CA GLU A 150 17.91 21.35 14.79
C GLU A 150 16.74 20.43 15.13
N ASP A 151 15.65 20.97 15.68
CA ASP A 151 14.44 20.19 16.03
C ASP A 151 13.80 19.53 14.79
N GLN A 152 13.84 20.20 13.65
CA GLN A 152 13.29 19.67 12.39
C GLN A 152 14.14 18.55 11.84
N LEU A 153 15.47 18.70 11.91
CA LEU A 153 16.42 17.69 11.49
C LEU A 153 16.35 16.46 12.40
N GLU A 154 16.31 16.65 13.72
CA GLU A 154 16.15 15.56 14.69
C GLU A 154 14.87 14.76 14.44
N MET A 155 13.77 15.45 14.13
CA MET A 155 12.50 14.80 13.79
C MET A 155 12.58 13.97 12.51
N LEU A 156 13.23 14.49 11.45
CA LEU A 156 13.48 13.74 10.23
C LEU A 156 14.33 12.50 10.51
N ASP A 157 15.45 12.68 11.20
CA ASP A 157 16.39 11.61 11.50
C ASP A 157 15.74 10.53 12.38
N THR A 158 14.88 10.91 13.31
CA THR A 158 14.07 9.97 14.11
C THR A 158 13.17 9.10 13.22
N MET A 159 12.48 9.70 12.23
CA MET A 159 11.63 8.94 11.31
C MET A 159 12.45 8.04 10.39
N ILE A 160 13.62 8.51 9.92
CA ILE A 160 14.52 7.74 9.04
C ILE A 160 15.09 6.54 9.80
N GLN A 161 15.67 6.77 10.98
CA GLN A 161 16.25 5.71 11.81
C GLN A 161 15.21 4.71 12.28
N GLY A 162 13.98 5.17 12.54
CA GLY A 162 12.84 4.31 12.85
C GLY A 162 12.27 3.53 11.65
N GLY A 163 12.84 3.68 10.45
CA GLY A 163 12.35 3.01 9.24
C GLY A 163 10.97 3.48 8.77
N ARG A 164 10.53 4.67 9.21
CA ARG A 164 9.20 5.23 8.93
C ARG A 164 9.20 6.24 7.77
N LEU A 165 10.37 6.80 7.46
CA LEU A 165 10.57 7.73 6.36
C LEU A 165 11.78 7.29 5.52
N ARG A 166 11.60 7.20 4.21
CA ARG A 166 12.64 6.82 3.23
C ARG A 166 12.60 7.76 2.02
N ASP A 167 13.62 7.69 1.17
CA ASP A 167 13.62 8.45 -0.07
C ASP A 167 12.77 7.72 -1.12
N ILE A 168 12.18 8.46 -2.06
CA ILE A 168 11.42 7.88 -3.16
C ILE A 168 12.22 6.86 -3.98
N SER A 169 13.56 6.98 -4.02
CA SER A 169 14.43 6.00 -4.68
C SER A 169 14.41 4.61 -4.03
N ASP A 170 14.01 4.52 -2.76
CA ASP A 170 13.94 3.25 -2.01
C ASP A 170 12.65 2.47 -2.37
N LEU A 171 11.58 3.18 -2.76
CA LEU A 171 10.26 2.60 -3.01
C LEU A 171 10.28 1.43 -4.02
N PRO A 172 10.94 1.50 -5.19
CA PRO A 172 10.98 0.38 -6.13
C PRO A 172 11.60 -0.89 -5.54
N PHE A 173 12.60 -0.78 -4.67
CA PHE A 173 13.25 -1.91 -4.02
C PHE A 173 12.39 -2.47 -2.89
N ASP A 174 11.75 -1.60 -2.11
CA ASP A 174 10.83 -2.01 -1.04
C ASP A 174 9.55 -2.68 -1.57
N LEU A 175 9.21 -2.44 -2.84
CA LEU A 175 8.12 -3.14 -3.54
C LEU A 175 8.55 -4.48 -4.15
N ALA A 176 9.82 -4.85 -4.09
CA ALA A 176 10.34 -6.06 -4.71
C ALA A 176 10.47 -7.26 -3.75
N VAL A 177 10.04 -7.10 -2.49
CA VAL A 177 10.10 -8.13 -1.44
C VAL A 177 8.90 -9.08 -1.42
#